data_AF-A0AAU6JGQ8-F1
#
_entry.id   AF-A0AAU6JGQ8-F1
#
_cell.length_a   1.000
_cell.length_b   1.000
_cell.length_c   1.000
_cell.angle_alpha   90.00
_cell.angle_beta   90.00
_cell.angle_gamma   90.00
#
_symmetry.space_group_name_H-M   'P 1'
#
loop_
_entity.id
_entity.type
_entity.pdbx_description
1 polymer ?
#
loop_
_entity_poly.entity_id
_entity_poly.type
_entity_poly.pdbx_seq_one_letter_code
_entity_poly.pdbx_strand_id
1 'polypeptide(L)'
;MASRNHPPLPESVRHGLRAIVFDTNSFPRGGLDLGLLREWAQRAVDDGFEVWVPEPVLWELAEHAATSWEEWRTSTNRARKSMQAAGLKIPSDDPYSSRLEVMAAVDASVRSLAPSVRIIALDGDLAVEAIRDQVQIRPPADKKSEVKTGAADSAWIRQVLRAADNDIDSFVIVGADADVYDAFRGWGFPKPHMVPLYALQGTLFVLETPSDEIKDALVRFLQGVVGQPLEAGHTPDEDLTLGQVGVLTELVDEWEDDQIRDVELGRIRAVVGVNEVKISRRGLATAQVFLLLEAEYSGWRIGEDGTLVAHSSNIPQILVRDVLSFTLDGGAVTRARSETGLAIAHRAGNHAYSDPSDALFELIDTLRLIPGAEGDEEDLELMVGDRGSITYSNGFELALEVEDGGGDPHWTATFTLSKKEWSATLEVRCEWDSLRVPYEDPDMFPAYVLTSDEAYDRNIPAEWAPAAWVINHMWPLELM
;
A
#
# COMPACT_ATOMS: atom_id res chain seq x y z
N MET A 1 -4.55 17.40 -11.80
CA MET A 1 -4.58 18.46 -10.75
C MET A 1 -3.15 18.66 -10.30
N ALA A 2 -2.63 19.89 -10.27
CA ALA A 2 -1.28 20.14 -9.76
C ALA A 2 -1.22 19.67 -8.29
N SER A 3 -0.38 18.67 -8.02
CA SER A 3 -0.04 18.26 -6.66
C SER A 3 0.42 19.51 -5.91
N ARG A 4 -0.40 19.99 -4.96
CA ARG A 4 0.09 20.95 -3.99
C ARG A 4 1.05 20.15 -3.12
N ASN A 5 2.35 20.28 -3.37
CA ASN A 5 3.37 19.74 -2.48
C ASN A 5 3.12 20.33 -1.09
N HIS A 6 2.67 19.49 -0.15
CA HIS A 6 2.59 19.86 1.25
C HIS A 6 3.99 19.68 1.83
N PRO A 7 4.68 20.76 2.23
CA PRO A 7 6.01 20.64 2.78
C PRO A 7 5.95 19.88 4.12
N PRO A 8 7.04 19.19 4.50
CA PRO A 8 7.12 18.56 5.80
C PRO A 8 6.83 19.53 6.94
N LEU A 9 6.21 19.05 8.01
CA LEU A 9 5.96 19.84 9.21
C LEU A 9 7.28 20.34 9.82
N PRO A 10 7.28 21.42 10.62
CA PRO A 10 8.49 21.84 11.32
C PRO A 10 9.08 20.70 12.17
N GLU A 11 10.42 20.64 12.25
CA GLU A 11 11.11 19.59 12.99
C GLU A 11 10.72 19.56 14.49
N SER A 12 10.51 20.73 15.09
CA SER A 12 10.03 20.86 16.48
C SER A 12 8.69 20.16 16.69
N VAL A 13 7.76 20.29 15.74
CA VAL A 13 6.42 19.68 15.78
C VAL A 13 6.53 18.18 15.59
N ARG A 14 7.31 17.73 14.59
CA ARG A 14 7.52 16.30 14.37
C ARG A 14 8.16 15.60 15.57
N HIS A 15 9.11 16.23 16.27
CA HIS A 15 9.74 15.62 17.43
C HIS A 15 8.91 15.75 18.71
N GLY A 16 8.17 16.86 18.85
CA GLY A 16 7.27 17.10 19.97
C GLY A 16 5.88 16.46 19.83
N LEU A 17 5.62 15.77 18.71
CA LEU A 17 4.30 15.22 18.41
C LEU A 17 3.86 14.20 19.45
N ARG A 18 2.86 14.59 20.23
CA ARG A 18 2.12 13.74 21.16
C ARG A 18 0.95 13.06 20.47
N ALA A 19 0.27 13.74 19.53
CA ALA A 19 -0.92 13.19 18.91
C ALA A 19 -1.24 13.72 17.51
N ILE A 20 -1.97 12.91 16.75
CA ILE A 20 -2.74 13.37 15.60
C ILE A 20 -4.23 13.40 15.97
N VAL A 21 -4.95 14.40 15.51
CA VAL A 21 -6.34 14.65 15.89
C VAL A 21 -7.23 14.51 14.67
N PHE A 22 -8.16 13.56 14.68
CA PHE A 22 -9.13 13.40 13.59
C PHE A 22 -10.36 14.27 13.84
N ASP A 23 -10.71 15.07 12.85
CA ASP A 23 -11.99 15.77 12.72
C ASP A 23 -12.97 14.95 11.85
N THR A 24 -14.28 15.19 11.90
CA THR A 24 -15.27 14.50 11.06
C THR A 24 -14.95 14.64 9.57
N ASN A 25 -14.49 15.83 9.17
CA ASN A 25 -14.17 16.17 7.78
C ASN A 25 -12.86 15.54 7.27
N SER A 26 -12.09 14.90 8.16
CA SER A 26 -10.87 14.19 7.78
C SER A 26 -11.14 12.84 7.12
N PHE A 27 -12.33 12.28 7.33
CA PHE A 27 -12.72 11.00 6.80
C PHE A 27 -13.31 11.11 5.37
N PRO A 28 -13.07 10.12 4.50
CA PRO A 28 -13.70 10.07 3.19
C PRO A 28 -15.22 10.20 3.28
N ARG A 29 -15.79 11.19 2.58
CA ARG A 29 -17.24 11.48 2.55
C ARG A 29 -17.85 11.80 3.93
N GLY A 30 -17.04 12.12 4.95
CA GLY A 30 -17.48 12.44 6.31
C GLY A 30 -18.00 11.24 7.12
N GLY A 31 -17.84 10.02 6.61
CA GLY A 31 -18.24 8.79 7.30
C GLY A 31 -17.08 8.14 8.03
N LEU A 32 -17.33 7.52 9.18
CA LEU A 32 -16.31 6.81 9.94
C LEU A 32 -15.67 5.70 9.09
N ASP A 33 -14.33 5.72 9.03
CA ASP A 33 -13.53 4.64 8.48
C ASP A 33 -12.71 3.98 9.61
N LEU A 34 -13.17 2.82 10.06
CA LEU A 34 -12.50 2.04 11.11
C LEU A 34 -11.19 1.42 10.63
N GLY A 35 -11.05 1.15 9.32
CA GLY A 35 -9.80 0.65 8.75
C GLY A 35 -8.72 1.72 8.86
N LEU A 36 -9.04 2.93 8.40
CA LEU A 36 -8.15 4.08 8.49
C LEU A 36 -7.73 4.40 9.93
N LEU A 37 -8.68 4.45 10.88
CA LEU A 37 -8.32 4.69 12.28
C LEU A 37 -7.42 3.58 12.82
N ARG A 38 -7.62 2.32 12.41
CA ARG A 38 -6.83 1.19 12.89
C ARG A 38 -5.40 1.27 12.35
N GLU A 39 -5.24 1.63 11.09
CA GLU A 39 -3.94 1.86 10.46
C GLU A 39 -3.18 2.96 11.20
N TRP A 40 -3.81 4.13 11.42
CA TRP A 40 -3.17 5.22 12.15
C TRP A 40 -2.92 4.90 13.61
N ALA A 41 -3.79 4.13 14.25
CA ALA A 41 -3.58 3.67 15.61
C ALA A 41 -2.36 2.75 15.71
N GLN A 42 -2.19 1.83 14.76
CA GLN A 42 -1.02 0.96 14.73
C GLN A 42 0.25 1.78 14.52
N ARG A 43 0.25 2.69 13.54
CA ARG A 43 1.38 3.63 13.33
C ARG A 43 1.70 4.44 14.58
N ALA A 44 0.68 4.91 15.28
CA ALA A 44 0.85 5.65 16.52
C ALA A 44 1.55 4.84 17.62
N VAL A 45 1.27 3.53 17.72
CA VAL A 45 2.02 2.61 18.59
C VAL A 45 3.49 2.54 18.17
N ASP A 46 3.72 2.33 16.88
CA ASP A 46 5.07 2.08 16.34
C ASP A 46 5.96 3.34 16.46
N ASP A 47 5.37 4.53 16.27
CA ASP A 47 6.08 5.82 16.29
C ASP A 47 5.97 6.58 17.62
N GLY A 48 5.28 6.04 18.63
CA GLY A 48 5.18 6.62 19.96
C GLY A 48 4.35 7.92 20.05
N PHE A 49 3.21 7.99 19.36
CA PHE A 49 2.22 9.07 19.50
C PHE A 49 0.80 8.50 19.76
N GLU A 50 -0.20 9.36 19.96
CA GLU A 50 -1.61 8.98 20.14
C GLU A 50 -2.47 9.41 18.94
N VAL A 51 -3.54 8.66 18.66
CA VAL A 51 -4.62 9.10 17.76
C VAL A 51 -5.75 9.64 18.61
N TRP A 52 -6.00 10.94 18.53
CA TRP A 52 -7.06 11.60 19.28
C TRP A 52 -8.33 11.71 18.44
N VAL A 53 -9.43 11.21 19.00
CA VAL A 53 -10.77 11.43 18.47
C VAL A 53 -11.56 12.20 19.54
N PRO A 54 -11.81 13.49 19.36
CA PRO A 54 -12.63 14.23 20.31
C PRO A 54 -14.04 13.63 20.40
N GLU A 55 -14.62 13.60 21.60
CA GLU A 55 -15.93 12.97 21.81
C GLU A 55 -17.06 13.62 20.99
N PRO A 56 -17.12 14.96 20.78
CA PRO A 56 -18.09 15.56 19.87
C PRO A 56 -17.97 15.07 18.42
N VAL A 57 -16.73 14.84 17.95
CA VAL A 57 -16.46 14.28 16.61
C VAL A 57 -16.95 12.83 16.53
N LEU A 58 -16.72 12.03 17.57
CA LEU A 58 -17.24 10.67 17.65
C LEU A 58 -18.77 10.63 17.60
N TRP A 59 -19.45 11.57 18.28
CA TRP A 59 -20.91 11.67 18.22
C TRP A 59 -21.42 12.02 16.82
N GLU A 60 -20.74 12.91 16.10
CA GLU A 60 -21.08 13.27 14.72
C GLU A 60 -20.88 12.08 13.77
N LEU A 61 -19.75 11.37 13.88
CA LEU A 61 -19.49 10.15 13.11
C LEU A 61 -20.54 9.06 13.39
N ALA A 62 -20.94 8.89 14.66
CA ALA A 62 -21.99 7.96 15.06
C ALA A 62 -23.37 8.38 14.51
N GLU A 63 -23.66 9.68 14.46
CA GLU A 63 -24.86 10.25 13.83
C GLU A 63 -24.92 9.90 12.34
N HIS A 64 -23.82 10.13 11.60
CA HIS A 64 -23.74 9.84 10.16
C HIS A 64 -23.95 8.35 9.86
N ALA A 65 -23.34 7.48 10.68
CA ALA A 65 -23.53 6.03 10.56
C ALA A 65 -24.98 5.61 10.82
N ALA A 66 -25.62 6.18 11.85
CA ALA A 66 -27.00 5.88 12.19
C ALA A 66 -27.98 6.39 11.11
N THR A 67 -27.72 7.56 10.52
CA THR A 67 -28.48 8.08 9.38
C THR A 67 -28.35 7.16 8.15
N SER A 68 -27.14 6.68 7.86
CA SER A 68 -26.90 5.72 6.77
C SER A 68 -27.62 4.39 6.99
N TRP A 69 -27.68 3.90 8.24
CA TRP A 69 -28.46 2.72 8.60
C TRP A 69 -29.97 2.95 8.42
N GLU A 70 -30.51 4.11 8.79
CA GLU A 70 -31.94 4.42 8.59
C GLU A 70 -32.32 4.46 7.11
N GLU A 71 -31.46 4.99 6.25
CA GLU A 71 -31.62 4.99 4.80
C GLU A 71 -31.59 3.57 4.23
N TRP A 72 -30.59 2.76 4.61
CA TRP A 72 -30.48 1.35 4.25
C TRP A 72 -31.71 0.56 4.71
N ARG A 73 -32.16 0.76 5.94
CA ARG A 73 -33.33 0.09 6.51
C ARG A 73 -34.58 0.43 5.71
N THR A 74 -34.73 1.69 5.32
CA THR A 74 -35.88 2.16 4.53
C THR A 74 -35.86 1.60 3.11
N SER A 75 -34.69 1.53 2.45
CA SER A 75 -34.55 0.96 1.11
C SER A 75 -34.78 -0.56 1.14
N THR A 76 -34.20 -1.26 2.11
CA THR A 76 -34.35 -2.71 2.31
C THR A 76 -35.80 -3.07 2.63
N ASN A 77 -36.48 -2.29 3.46
CA ASN A 77 -37.91 -2.51 3.74
C ASN A 77 -38.78 -2.31 2.49
N ARG A 78 -38.44 -1.36 1.61
CA ARG A 78 -39.13 -1.19 0.32
C ARG A 78 -38.91 -2.39 -0.61
N ALA A 79 -37.67 -2.84 -0.76
CA ALA A 79 -37.33 -4.01 -1.56
C ALA A 79 -38.01 -5.28 -1.03
N ARG A 80 -37.95 -5.50 0.29
CA ARG A 80 -38.59 -6.62 0.98
C ARG A 80 -40.10 -6.66 0.73
N LYS A 81 -40.79 -5.52 0.87
CA LYS A 81 -42.23 -5.42 0.57
C LYS A 81 -42.54 -5.77 -0.89
N SER A 82 -41.73 -5.30 -1.84
CA SER A 82 -41.89 -5.60 -3.27
C SER A 82 -41.78 -7.11 -3.55
N MET A 83 -40.74 -7.75 -2.99
CA MET A 83 -40.52 -9.18 -3.19
C MET A 83 -41.54 -10.06 -2.45
N GLN A 84 -41.98 -9.65 -1.25
CA GLN A 84 -43.10 -10.31 -0.55
C GLN A 84 -44.40 -10.22 -1.34
N ALA A 85 -44.66 -9.07 -1.98
CA ALA A 85 -45.80 -8.92 -2.89
C ALA A 85 -45.69 -9.83 -4.13
N ALA A 86 -44.46 -10.17 -4.55
CA ALA A 86 -44.18 -11.17 -5.58
C ALA A 86 -44.22 -12.63 -5.06
N GLY A 87 -44.56 -12.87 -3.79
CA GLY A 87 -44.68 -14.20 -3.19
C GLY A 87 -43.36 -14.82 -2.71
N LEU A 88 -42.26 -14.05 -2.71
CA LEU A 88 -40.96 -14.53 -2.22
C LEU A 88 -40.89 -14.47 -0.69
N LYS A 89 -40.37 -15.53 -0.06
CA LYS A 89 -40.05 -15.54 1.37
C LYS A 89 -38.66 -14.93 1.58
N ILE A 90 -38.57 -13.89 2.41
CA ILE A 90 -37.31 -13.20 2.71
C ILE A 90 -37.09 -13.20 4.23
N PRO A 91 -35.89 -13.57 4.71
CA PRO A 91 -35.48 -13.38 6.09
C PRO A 91 -35.55 -11.92 6.54
N SER A 92 -35.79 -11.72 7.84
CA SER A 92 -35.98 -10.41 8.45
C SER A 92 -34.86 -10.15 9.46
N ASP A 93 -33.63 -10.05 8.98
CA ASP A 93 -32.50 -9.80 9.86
C ASP A 93 -32.09 -8.34 9.70
N ASP A 94 -32.63 -7.50 10.59
CA ASP A 94 -32.13 -6.15 10.82
C ASP A 94 -31.06 -6.25 11.91
N PRO A 95 -29.79 -5.91 11.64
CA PRO A 95 -28.70 -6.09 12.60
C PRO A 95 -28.82 -5.16 13.81
N TYR A 96 -29.62 -4.09 13.72
CA TYR A 96 -29.85 -3.14 14.79
C TYR A 96 -31.34 -2.85 14.93
N SER A 97 -31.78 -2.57 16.15
CA SER A 97 -33.19 -2.27 16.46
C SER A 97 -33.50 -0.77 16.46
N SER A 98 -32.49 0.08 16.70
CA SER A 98 -32.67 1.52 16.86
C SER A 98 -31.46 2.35 16.46
N ARG A 99 -31.70 3.63 16.19
CA ARG A 99 -30.67 4.64 15.92
C ARG A 99 -29.63 4.73 17.05
N LEU A 100 -30.09 4.70 18.31
CA LEU A 100 -29.23 4.77 19.49
C LEU A 100 -28.32 3.54 19.61
N GLU A 101 -28.81 2.37 19.19
CA GLU A 101 -28.01 1.14 19.19
C GLU A 101 -26.88 1.19 18.17
N VAL A 102 -27.14 1.72 16.97
CA VAL A 102 -26.08 1.96 15.96
C VAL A 102 -25.02 2.92 16.50
N MET A 103 -25.45 4.04 17.11
CA MET A 103 -24.52 5.02 17.69
C MET A 103 -23.67 4.40 18.81
N ALA A 104 -24.27 3.59 19.68
CA ALA A 104 -23.54 2.88 20.74
C ALA A 104 -22.57 1.83 20.19
N ALA A 105 -22.93 1.14 19.10
CA ALA A 105 -22.05 0.18 18.43
C ALA A 105 -20.83 0.87 17.81
N VAL A 106 -21.01 2.06 17.22
CA VAL A 106 -19.91 2.89 16.71
C VAL A 106 -18.97 3.32 17.83
N ASP A 107 -19.51 3.88 18.92
CA ASP A 107 -18.72 4.30 20.09
C ASP A 107 -17.91 3.13 20.67
N ALA A 108 -18.55 1.96 20.85
CA ALA A 108 -17.88 0.75 21.32
C ALA A 108 -16.76 0.31 20.38
N SER A 109 -17.00 0.33 19.06
CA SER A 109 -16.01 -0.09 18.05
C SER A 109 -14.76 0.80 18.06
N VAL A 110 -14.94 2.12 18.15
CA VAL A 110 -13.81 3.07 18.21
C VAL A 110 -13.07 2.92 19.54
N ARG A 111 -13.77 2.76 20.67
CA ARG A 111 -13.16 2.55 21.99
C ARG A 111 -12.35 1.26 22.07
N SER A 112 -12.75 0.22 21.35
CA SER A 112 -12.06 -1.08 21.36
C SER A 112 -10.91 -1.18 20.34
N LEU A 113 -10.66 -0.14 19.54
CA LEU A 113 -9.82 -0.26 18.35
C LEU A 113 -8.35 -0.57 18.66
N ALA A 114 -7.73 0.26 19.49
CA ALA A 114 -6.35 0.09 19.95
C ALA A 114 -6.04 1.02 21.15
N PRO A 115 -5.06 0.69 22.01
CA PRO A 115 -4.69 1.54 23.15
C PRO A 115 -4.16 2.93 22.76
N SER A 116 -3.60 3.08 21.56
CA SER A 116 -3.12 4.35 21.01
C SER A 116 -4.26 5.27 20.55
N VAL A 117 -5.48 4.75 20.37
CA VAL A 117 -6.67 5.58 20.11
C VAL A 117 -7.22 6.09 21.42
N ARG A 118 -7.16 7.40 21.59
CA ARG A 118 -7.68 8.09 22.77
C ARG A 118 -8.88 8.93 22.39
N ILE A 119 -10.02 8.61 22.99
CA ILE A 119 -11.18 9.49 22.92
C ILE A 119 -11.02 10.59 23.96
N ILE A 120 -11.00 11.85 23.50
CA ILE A 120 -10.92 13.00 24.40
C ILE A 120 -12.34 13.32 24.84
N ALA A 121 -12.66 12.95 26.09
CA ALA A 121 -13.99 13.15 26.65
C ALA A 121 -14.37 14.63 26.75
N LEU A 122 -15.66 14.93 26.53
CA LEU A 122 -16.20 16.27 26.67
C LEU A 122 -16.29 16.68 28.14
N ASP A 123 -15.44 17.64 28.49
CA ASP A 123 -15.52 18.34 29.75
C ASP A 123 -16.72 19.29 29.81
N GLY A 124 -17.45 19.27 30.94
CA GLY A 124 -18.66 20.06 31.12
C GLY A 124 -18.43 21.57 31.05
N ASP A 125 -17.30 22.07 31.56
CA ASP A 125 -17.00 23.51 31.51
C ASP A 125 -16.69 23.94 30.07
N LEU A 126 -16.00 23.09 29.30
CA LEU A 126 -15.76 23.32 27.87
C LEU A 126 -17.05 23.29 27.06
N ALA A 127 -17.99 22.39 27.38
CA ALA A 127 -19.31 22.37 26.75
C ALA A 127 -20.07 23.68 26.99
N VAL A 128 -20.04 24.20 28.22
CA VAL A 128 -20.69 25.48 28.57
C VAL A 128 -20.07 26.64 27.79
N GLU A 129 -18.74 26.72 27.70
CA GLU A 129 -18.07 27.76 26.91
C GLU A 129 -18.36 27.65 25.41
N ALA A 130 -18.42 26.44 24.88
CA ALA A 130 -18.77 26.22 23.48
C ALA A 130 -20.21 26.63 23.14
N ILE A 131 -21.16 26.38 24.05
CA ILE A 131 -22.53 26.89 23.92
C ILE A 131 -22.54 28.42 23.98
N ARG A 132 -21.73 29.04 24.87
CA ARG A 132 -21.60 30.51 24.92
C ARG A 132 -21.06 31.05 23.60
N ASP A 133 -20.06 30.39 22.99
CA ASP A 133 -19.53 30.75 21.68
C ASP A 133 -20.63 30.75 20.63
N GLN A 134 -21.44 29.70 20.56
CA GLN A 134 -22.57 29.64 19.63
C GLN A 134 -23.62 30.71 19.89
N VAL A 135 -24.00 30.94 21.16
CA VAL A 135 -25.02 31.94 21.51
C VAL A 135 -24.54 33.36 21.17
N GLN A 136 -23.27 33.66 21.42
CA GLN A 136 -22.67 34.97 21.21
C GLN A 136 -22.07 35.15 19.81
N ILE A 137 -22.00 34.09 19.00
CA ILE A 137 -21.33 34.06 17.69
C ILE A 137 -19.85 34.45 17.84
N ARG A 138 -19.15 33.79 18.78
CA ARG A 138 -17.69 33.86 18.93
C ARG A 138 -17.05 32.75 18.09
N PRO A 139 -15.98 33.01 17.32
CA PRO A 139 -15.32 31.97 16.50
C PRO A 139 -15.03 30.70 17.30
N PRO A 140 -15.21 29.50 16.72
CA PRO A 140 -15.61 29.21 15.34
C PRO A 140 -17.11 29.36 15.04
N ALA A 141 -17.93 29.79 16.00
CA ALA A 141 -19.36 29.88 15.78
C ALA A 141 -19.73 30.92 14.71
N ASP A 142 -20.64 30.53 13.83
CA ASP A 142 -21.20 31.36 12.77
C ASP A 142 -22.72 31.19 12.68
N LYS A 143 -23.36 32.01 11.85
CA LYS A 143 -24.78 31.98 11.56
C LYS A 143 -25.02 31.44 10.14
N LYS A 144 -25.38 30.16 10.04
CA LYS A 144 -25.85 29.56 8.79
C LYS A 144 -27.35 29.84 8.62
N SER A 145 -27.67 30.77 7.72
CA SER A 145 -29.02 31.31 7.53
C SER A 145 -29.59 31.97 8.79
N GLU A 146 -30.54 31.33 9.47
CA GLU A 146 -31.14 31.80 10.73
C GLU A 146 -30.68 31.00 11.96
N VAL A 147 -29.88 29.94 11.76
CA VAL A 147 -29.43 29.04 12.81
C VAL A 147 -27.99 29.37 13.19
N LYS A 148 -27.74 29.56 14.49
CA LYS A 148 -26.38 29.70 15.03
C LYS A 148 -25.76 28.31 15.21
N THR A 149 -24.56 28.10 14.73
CA THR A 149 -23.83 26.82 14.75
C THR A 149 -22.44 26.97 15.36
N GLY A 150 -21.69 25.88 15.50
CA GLY A 150 -20.27 25.91 15.91
C GLY A 150 -19.98 25.60 17.37
N ALA A 151 -20.99 25.20 18.17
CA ALA A 151 -20.72 24.69 19.52
C ALA A 151 -19.91 23.37 19.48
N ALA A 152 -20.18 22.47 18.54
CA ALA A 152 -19.40 21.23 18.40
C ALA A 152 -17.93 21.55 18.09
N ASP A 153 -17.69 22.44 17.12
CA ASP A 153 -16.34 22.87 16.73
C ASP A 153 -15.60 23.55 17.87
N SER A 154 -16.25 24.48 18.56
CA SER A 154 -15.66 25.12 19.73
C SER A 154 -15.30 24.11 20.83
N ALA A 155 -16.20 23.15 21.09
CA ALA A 155 -16.01 22.18 22.17
C ALA A 155 -14.82 21.26 21.90
N TRP A 156 -14.73 20.67 20.70
CA TRP A 156 -13.66 19.73 20.41
C TRP A 156 -12.29 20.41 20.31
N ILE A 157 -12.20 21.61 19.73
CA ILE A 157 -10.92 22.33 19.63
C ILE A 157 -10.41 22.67 21.04
N ARG A 158 -11.29 23.11 21.95
CA ARG A 158 -10.92 23.39 23.35
C ARG A 158 -10.49 22.13 24.11
N GLN A 159 -11.12 20.99 23.84
CA GLN A 159 -10.73 19.71 24.44
C GLN A 159 -9.32 19.32 24.03
N VAL A 160 -9.01 19.43 22.73
CA VAL A 160 -7.69 19.12 22.17
C VAL A 160 -6.65 20.04 22.78
N LEU A 161 -6.91 21.35 22.80
CA LEU A 161 -6.03 22.34 23.44
C LEU A 161 -5.79 21.99 24.92
N ARG A 162 -6.83 21.64 25.67
CA ARG A 162 -6.69 21.23 27.07
C ARG A 162 -5.90 19.93 27.23
N ALA A 163 -6.15 18.92 26.39
CA ALA A 163 -5.44 17.64 26.41
C ALA A 163 -3.94 17.79 26.06
N ALA A 164 -3.63 18.77 25.23
CA ALA A 164 -2.27 19.16 24.84
C ALA A 164 -1.64 20.20 25.79
N ASP A 165 -2.28 20.55 26.92
CA ASP A 165 -1.78 21.58 27.84
C ASP A 165 -1.56 22.97 27.18
N ASN A 166 -2.34 23.25 26.13
CA ASN A 166 -2.25 24.38 25.21
C ASN A 166 -0.94 24.43 24.39
N ASP A 167 -0.19 23.33 24.31
CA ASP A 167 0.97 23.20 23.44
C ASP A 167 0.53 22.81 22.01
N ILE A 168 0.42 23.81 21.15
CA ILE A 168 -0.05 23.67 19.76
C ILE A 168 0.95 22.90 18.89
N ASP A 169 2.24 22.92 19.25
CA ASP A 169 3.25 22.19 18.51
C ASP A 169 3.27 20.69 18.88
N SER A 170 2.52 20.28 19.90
CA SER A 170 2.45 18.89 20.33
C SER A 170 1.38 18.05 19.62
N PHE A 171 0.56 18.64 18.77
CA PHE A 171 -0.44 17.89 18.01
C PHE A 171 -0.61 18.41 16.58
N VAL A 172 -1.11 17.54 15.71
CA VAL A 172 -1.47 17.87 14.33
C VAL A 172 -2.93 17.52 14.11
N ILE A 173 -3.70 18.47 13.59
CA ILE A 173 -5.10 18.24 13.23
C ILE A 173 -5.15 17.70 11.79
N VAL A 174 -5.81 16.57 11.61
CA VAL A 174 -6.07 16.00 10.30
C VAL A 174 -7.34 16.64 9.74
N GLY A 175 -7.22 17.38 8.64
CA GLY A 175 -8.35 18.10 8.07
C GLY A 175 -7.94 19.35 7.29
N ALA A 176 -8.93 20.05 6.75
CA ALA A 176 -8.74 21.27 5.97
C ALA A 176 -9.74 22.38 6.32
N ASP A 177 -10.46 22.23 7.43
CA ASP A 177 -11.51 23.17 7.82
C ASP A 177 -10.93 24.53 8.24
N ALA A 178 -11.42 25.60 7.59
CA ALA A 178 -10.99 26.96 7.89
C ALA A 178 -11.50 27.45 9.24
N ASP A 179 -12.61 26.90 9.74
CA ASP A 179 -13.23 27.31 11.00
C ASP A 179 -12.30 27.07 12.20
N VAL A 180 -11.45 26.03 12.12
CA VAL A 180 -10.38 25.77 13.10
C VAL A 180 -9.39 26.93 13.15
N TYR A 181 -8.95 27.45 12.00
CA TYR A 181 -8.05 28.60 11.98
C TYR A 181 -8.67 29.86 12.58
N ASP A 182 -9.97 30.06 12.35
CA ASP A 182 -10.70 31.21 12.89
C ASP A 182 -10.93 31.08 14.40
N ALA A 183 -11.13 29.87 14.93
CA ALA A 183 -11.15 29.61 16.37
C ALA A 183 -9.82 30.01 17.04
N PHE A 184 -8.70 29.49 16.55
CA PHE A 184 -7.38 29.79 17.12
C PHE A 184 -7.06 31.28 17.06
N ARG A 185 -7.35 31.94 15.92
CA ARG A 185 -7.19 33.39 15.79
C ARG A 185 -8.08 34.15 16.78
N GLY A 186 -9.35 33.76 16.89
CA GLY A 186 -10.33 34.39 17.77
C GLY A 186 -9.98 34.27 19.26
N TRP A 187 -9.26 33.21 19.63
CA TRP A 187 -8.84 32.95 21.01
C TRP A 187 -7.41 33.42 21.31
N GLY A 188 -6.71 33.99 20.33
CA GLY A 188 -5.34 34.52 20.52
C GLY A 188 -4.26 33.45 20.53
N PHE A 189 -4.52 32.28 19.97
CA PHE A 189 -3.52 31.20 19.82
C PHE A 189 -2.77 31.30 18.48
N PRO A 190 -1.51 30.83 18.43
CA PRO A 190 -0.80 30.58 17.18
C PRO A 190 -1.61 29.73 16.19
N LYS A 191 -1.29 29.84 14.90
CA LYS A 191 -1.92 29.01 13.86
C LYS A 191 -1.60 27.52 14.13
N PRO A 192 -2.59 26.62 14.18
CA PRO A 192 -2.36 25.19 14.36
C PRO A 192 -1.75 24.54 13.13
N HIS A 193 -1.12 23.38 13.36
CA HIS A 193 -0.68 22.47 12.30
C HIS A 193 -1.88 21.66 11.82
N MET A 194 -2.37 21.98 10.62
CA MET A 194 -3.43 21.20 9.97
C MET A 194 -2.92 20.61 8.67
N VAL A 195 -3.15 19.31 8.49
CA VAL A 195 -2.73 18.59 7.29
C VAL A 195 -3.89 17.75 6.77
N PRO A 196 -4.21 17.78 5.46
CA PRO A 196 -5.21 16.87 4.92
C PRO A 196 -4.72 15.42 4.96
N LEU A 197 -5.64 14.47 5.12
CA LEU A 197 -5.33 13.06 5.30
C LEU A 197 -4.33 12.50 4.27
N TYR A 198 -4.53 12.81 2.97
CA TYR A 198 -3.67 12.34 1.88
C TYR A 198 -2.21 12.83 1.96
N ALA A 199 -1.95 13.90 2.72
CA ALA A 199 -0.62 14.47 2.89
C ALA A 199 -0.04 14.19 4.29
N LEU A 200 -0.85 13.67 5.20
CA LEU A 200 -0.49 13.50 6.61
C LEU A 200 0.82 12.75 6.77
N GLN A 201 0.94 11.59 6.12
CA GLN A 201 2.15 10.78 6.16
C GLN A 201 3.39 11.53 5.65
N GLY A 202 3.34 12.08 4.44
CA GLY A 202 4.48 12.79 3.84
C GLY A 202 4.89 14.06 4.59
N THR A 203 3.98 14.63 5.39
CA THR A 203 4.30 15.79 6.24
C THR A 203 4.83 15.42 7.62
N LEU A 204 4.34 14.32 8.21
CA LEU A 204 4.75 13.81 9.52
C LEU A 204 6.10 13.10 9.46
N PHE A 205 6.37 12.37 8.38
CA PHE A 205 7.58 11.60 8.21
C PHE A 205 8.45 12.27 7.14
N VAL A 206 9.57 12.87 7.54
CA VAL A 206 10.59 13.27 6.56
C VAL A 206 11.28 12.02 6.10
N LEU A 207 11.05 11.75 4.82
CA LEU A 207 11.64 10.68 4.06
C LEU A 207 13.03 11.15 3.65
N GLU A 208 14.04 10.78 4.45
CA GLU A 208 15.45 10.98 4.11
C GLU A 208 15.92 9.84 3.20
N THR A 209 16.97 10.10 2.42
CA THR A 209 17.67 9.03 1.69
C THR A 209 18.28 8.08 2.74
N PRO A 210 17.90 6.79 2.73
CA PRO A 210 18.42 5.83 3.69
C PRO A 210 19.90 5.57 3.44
N SER A 211 20.63 5.21 4.50
CA SER A 211 21.99 4.69 4.35
C SER A 211 21.95 3.32 3.66
N ASP A 212 23.08 2.90 3.09
CA ASP A 212 23.14 1.60 2.39
C ASP A 212 22.97 0.43 3.36
N GLU A 213 23.33 0.59 4.63
CA GLU A 213 23.08 -0.43 5.66
C GLU A 213 21.58 -0.68 5.87
N ILE A 214 20.74 0.36 5.78
CA ILE A 214 19.28 0.23 5.88
C ILE A 214 18.74 -0.46 4.63
N LYS A 215 19.16 -0.06 3.43
CA LYS A 215 18.76 -0.72 2.18
C LYS A 215 19.12 -2.21 2.22
N ASP A 216 20.34 -2.52 2.64
CA ASP A 216 20.82 -3.89 2.86
C ASP A 216 19.94 -4.66 3.84
N ALA A 217 19.57 -4.05 4.98
CA ALA A 217 18.74 -4.68 5.99
C ALA A 217 17.33 -5.01 5.46
N LEU A 218 16.74 -4.10 4.67
CA LEU A 218 15.43 -4.30 4.03
C LEU A 218 15.48 -5.48 3.05
N VAL A 219 16.50 -5.52 2.18
CA VAL A 219 16.64 -6.60 1.19
C VAL A 219 16.92 -7.93 1.85
N ARG A 220 17.79 -7.98 2.87
CA ARG A 220 18.06 -9.22 3.63
C ARG A 220 16.80 -9.74 4.31
N PHE A 221 15.99 -8.86 4.89
CA PHE A 221 14.69 -9.25 5.45
C PHE A 221 13.76 -9.85 4.40
N LEU A 222 13.62 -9.19 3.24
CA LEU A 222 12.78 -9.68 2.15
C LEU A 222 13.31 -11.01 1.56
N GLN A 223 14.63 -11.18 1.49
CA GLN A 223 15.25 -12.45 1.13
C GLN A 223 14.95 -13.53 2.17
N GLY A 224 14.97 -13.21 3.47
CA GLY A 224 14.60 -14.15 4.55
C GLY A 224 13.17 -14.70 4.49
N VAL A 225 12.24 -14.00 3.83
CA VAL A 225 10.87 -14.48 3.61
C VAL A 225 10.67 -15.20 2.27
N VAL A 226 11.67 -15.24 1.39
CA VAL A 226 11.60 -16.03 0.15
C VAL A 226 11.44 -17.51 0.49
N GLY A 227 10.52 -18.16 -0.21
CA GLY A 227 10.16 -19.56 0.01
C GLY A 227 9.09 -19.77 1.07
N GLN A 228 8.73 -18.75 1.87
CA GLN A 228 7.64 -18.84 2.83
C GLN A 228 6.27 -18.84 2.11
N PRO A 229 5.28 -19.58 2.61
CA PRO A 229 3.90 -19.48 2.14
C PRO A 229 3.28 -18.16 2.62
N LEU A 230 2.29 -17.68 1.88
CA LEU A 230 1.38 -16.63 2.33
C LEU A 230 0.00 -17.23 2.53
N GLU A 231 -0.65 -16.82 3.62
CA GLU A 231 -2.06 -17.08 3.88
C GLU A 231 -2.75 -15.71 4.01
N ALA A 232 -3.74 -15.44 3.16
CA ALA A 232 -4.41 -14.14 3.08
C ALA A 232 -3.45 -12.93 2.95
N GLY A 233 -2.26 -13.12 2.33
CA GLY A 233 -1.26 -12.07 2.16
C GLY A 233 -0.27 -11.92 3.32
N HIS A 234 -0.29 -12.81 4.32
CA HIS A 234 0.60 -12.77 5.48
C HIS A 234 1.54 -13.98 5.51
N THR A 235 2.79 -13.79 5.92
CA THR A 235 3.67 -14.92 6.28
C THR A 235 3.21 -15.57 7.60
N PRO A 236 3.59 -16.83 7.90
CA PRO A 236 3.09 -17.55 9.08
C PRO A 236 3.32 -16.85 10.41
N ASP A 237 4.45 -16.15 10.55
CA ASP A 237 4.82 -15.40 11.76
C ASP A 237 4.36 -13.92 11.71
N GLU A 238 3.62 -13.52 10.66
CA GLU A 238 3.19 -12.15 10.37
C GLU A 238 4.33 -11.13 10.25
N ASP A 239 5.54 -11.60 9.98
CA ASP A 239 6.71 -10.75 9.76
C ASP A 239 6.54 -9.93 8.48
N LEU A 240 5.92 -10.47 7.44
CA LEU A 240 5.54 -9.75 6.22
C LEU A 240 4.02 -9.81 6.04
N THR A 241 3.42 -8.64 5.82
CA THR A 241 2.01 -8.47 5.45
C THR A 241 1.90 -7.66 4.17
N LEU A 242 1.43 -8.28 3.10
CA LEU A 242 1.12 -7.62 1.84
C LEU A 242 -0.29 -7.00 1.88
N GLY A 243 -0.48 -5.97 1.07
CA GLY A 243 -1.76 -5.32 0.88
C GLY A 243 -2.74 -6.25 0.18
N GLN A 244 -4.03 -5.95 0.33
CA GLN A 244 -5.05 -6.68 -0.40
C GLN A 244 -4.84 -6.45 -1.90
N VAL A 245 -4.64 -7.54 -2.64
CA VAL A 245 -4.72 -7.51 -4.10
C VAL A 245 -6.19 -7.53 -4.49
N GLY A 246 -6.54 -6.79 -5.53
CA GLY A 246 -7.90 -6.75 -6.08
C GLY A 246 -8.36 -8.10 -6.66
N VAL A 247 -8.94 -8.07 -7.86
CA VAL A 247 -9.57 -9.27 -8.46
C VAL A 247 -8.50 -10.25 -8.98
N LEU A 248 -7.91 -11.05 -8.08
CA LEU A 248 -6.93 -12.09 -8.43
C LEU A 248 -7.45 -13.12 -9.43
N THR A 249 -8.77 -13.31 -9.51
CA THR A 249 -9.41 -14.21 -10.49
C THR A 249 -9.17 -13.79 -11.94
N GLU A 250 -8.86 -12.51 -12.20
CA GLU A 250 -8.50 -12.03 -13.55
C GLU A 250 -7.12 -12.51 -14.00
N LEU A 251 -6.30 -13.06 -13.09
CA LEU A 251 -4.96 -13.58 -13.42
C LEU A 251 -4.97 -15.02 -13.91
N VAL A 252 -6.11 -15.71 -13.84
CA VAL A 252 -6.27 -17.08 -14.33
C VAL A 252 -6.65 -16.99 -15.81
N ASP A 253 -5.88 -17.59 -16.71
CA ASP A 253 -6.22 -17.64 -18.16
C ASP A 253 -6.98 -18.93 -18.55
N GLU A 254 -7.08 -19.91 -17.65
CA GLU A 254 -7.64 -21.27 -17.91
C GLU A 254 -9.19 -21.34 -17.79
N TRP A 255 -9.91 -20.36 -18.34
CA TRP A 255 -11.36 -20.24 -18.12
C TRP A 255 -12.22 -21.27 -18.85
N GLU A 256 -11.68 -21.98 -19.85
CA GLU A 256 -12.49 -22.84 -20.72
C GLU A 256 -12.96 -24.13 -20.01
N ASP A 257 -12.18 -24.65 -19.05
CA ASP A 257 -12.48 -25.93 -18.38
C ASP A 257 -12.73 -25.81 -16.86
N ASP A 258 -12.32 -24.69 -16.24
CA ASP A 258 -12.33 -24.55 -14.79
C ASP A 258 -13.24 -23.41 -14.29
N GLN A 259 -14.19 -23.76 -13.41
CA GLN A 259 -14.96 -22.79 -12.63
C GLN A 259 -14.17 -22.36 -11.40
N ILE A 260 -13.52 -21.20 -11.50
CA ILE A 260 -12.72 -20.62 -10.42
C ILE A 260 -13.64 -20.20 -9.28
N ARG A 261 -13.37 -20.70 -8.08
CA ARG A 261 -14.07 -20.31 -6.86
C ARG A 261 -13.26 -19.27 -6.09
N ASP A 262 -11.96 -19.46 -6.01
CA ASP A 262 -11.08 -18.65 -5.18
C ASP A 262 -9.66 -18.62 -5.76
N VAL A 263 -8.95 -17.51 -5.52
CA VAL A 263 -7.55 -17.32 -5.87
C VAL A 263 -6.86 -16.57 -4.75
N GLU A 264 -5.78 -17.15 -4.24
CA GLU A 264 -5.00 -16.57 -3.15
C GLU A 264 -3.51 -16.50 -3.54
N LEU A 265 -2.81 -15.49 -3.02
CA LEU A 265 -1.36 -15.45 -3.12
C LEU A 265 -0.78 -16.61 -2.29
N GLY A 266 0.07 -17.40 -2.90
CA GLY A 266 0.71 -18.57 -2.30
C GLY A 266 2.14 -18.24 -1.87
N ARG A 267 3.14 -18.78 -2.58
CA ARG A 267 4.53 -18.75 -2.10
C ARG A 267 5.34 -17.60 -2.71
N ILE A 268 6.16 -16.93 -1.90
CA ILE A 268 7.15 -15.97 -2.38
C ILE A 268 8.30 -16.73 -3.06
N ARG A 269 8.59 -16.43 -4.33
CA ARG A 269 9.63 -17.08 -5.13
C ARG A 269 10.90 -16.28 -5.24
N ALA A 270 10.79 -14.96 -5.37
CA ALA A 270 11.95 -14.09 -5.44
C ALA A 270 11.61 -12.65 -5.02
N VAL A 271 12.63 -11.95 -4.54
CA VAL A 271 12.65 -10.49 -4.52
C VAL A 271 13.28 -10.04 -5.82
N VAL A 272 12.55 -9.24 -6.61
CA VAL A 272 13.00 -8.80 -7.93
C VAL A 272 13.26 -7.30 -8.00
N GLY A 273 12.87 -6.55 -6.97
CA GLY A 273 13.17 -5.12 -6.89
C GLY A 273 12.80 -4.50 -5.55
N VAL A 274 13.58 -3.51 -5.13
CA VAL A 274 13.31 -2.62 -4.00
C VAL A 274 13.80 -1.24 -4.38
N ASN A 275 12.88 -0.31 -4.57
CA ASN A 275 13.18 1.06 -4.97
C ASN A 275 12.42 2.07 -4.10
N GLU A 276 12.60 3.35 -4.41
CA GLU A 276 12.01 4.47 -3.66
C GLU A 276 12.18 4.36 -2.13
N VAL A 277 13.31 3.77 -1.70
CA VAL A 277 13.56 3.55 -0.27
C VAL A 277 13.72 4.89 0.42
N LYS A 278 12.96 5.08 1.47
CA LYS A 278 12.89 6.30 2.26
C LYS A 278 12.94 5.91 3.73
N ILE A 279 13.60 6.70 4.56
CA ILE A 279 13.60 6.48 6.01
C ILE A 279 13.11 7.71 6.75
N SER A 280 12.29 7.48 7.77
CA SER A 280 11.93 8.50 8.74
C SER A 280 13.00 8.58 9.83
N ARG A 281 13.26 9.78 10.35
CA ARG A 281 14.15 9.96 11.53
C ARG A 281 13.70 9.21 12.79
N ARG A 282 12.48 8.65 12.80
CA ARG A 282 11.95 7.79 13.87
C ARG A 282 12.28 6.30 13.66
N GLY A 283 13.03 5.95 12.62
CA GLY A 283 13.47 4.58 12.35
C GLY A 283 12.46 3.73 11.58
N LEU A 284 11.46 4.36 10.94
CA LEU A 284 10.57 3.68 10.00
C LEU A 284 11.15 3.80 8.59
N ALA A 285 11.45 2.69 7.94
CA ALA A 285 11.79 2.72 6.51
C ALA A 285 10.55 2.39 5.68
N THR A 286 10.41 2.99 4.51
CA THR A 286 9.38 2.63 3.52
C THR A 286 10.07 2.35 2.19
N ALA A 287 9.61 1.34 1.46
CA ALA A 287 10.10 1.08 0.11
C ALA A 287 8.96 0.57 -0.77
N GLN A 288 9.06 0.84 -2.07
CA GLN A 288 8.29 0.10 -3.04
C GLN A 288 9.03 -1.21 -3.32
N VAL A 289 8.30 -2.32 -3.21
CA VAL A 289 8.83 -3.68 -3.27
C VAL A 289 8.16 -4.43 -4.40
N PHE A 290 8.97 -5.17 -5.15
CA PHE A 290 8.57 -6.03 -6.23
C PHE A 290 8.93 -7.47 -5.87
N LEU A 291 7.90 -8.31 -5.71
CA LEU A 291 8.03 -9.70 -5.34
C LEU A 291 7.46 -10.57 -6.45
N LEU A 292 8.18 -11.63 -6.81
CA LEU A 292 7.63 -12.69 -7.64
C LEU A 292 7.05 -13.79 -6.74
N LEU A 293 5.79 -14.12 -6.95
CA LEU A 293 5.04 -15.11 -6.20
C LEU A 293 4.43 -16.17 -7.11
N GLU A 294 3.96 -17.24 -6.50
CA GLU A 294 2.92 -18.10 -7.07
C GLU A 294 1.59 -17.77 -6.41
N ALA A 295 0.50 -17.84 -7.15
CA ALA A 295 -0.85 -17.88 -6.60
C ALA A 295 -1.39 -19.32 -6.66
N GLU A 296 -2.29 -19.68 -5.76
CA GLU A 296 -3.07 -20.91 -5.85
C GLU A 296 -4.51 -20.55 -6.18
N TYR A 297 -5.10 -21.25 -7.15
CA TYR A 297 -6.54 -21.17 -7.38
C TYR A 297 -7.21 -22.48 -7.03
N SER A 298 -8.44 -22.38 -6.53
CA SER A 298 -9.31 -23.53 -6.28
C SER A 298 -10.65 -23.36 -6.98
N GLY A 299 -11.21 -24.47 -7.44
CA GLY A 299 -12.41 -24.45 -8.26
C GLY A 299 -12.94 -25.83 -8.60
N TRP A 300 -13.69 -25.90 -9.69
CA TRP A 300 -14.23 -27.14 -10.24
C TRP A 300 -13.85 -27.27 -11.69
N ARG A 301 -13.20 -28.38 -12.06
CA ARG A 301 -13.01 -28.76 -13.45
C ARG A 301 -14.26 -29.45 -13.98
N ILE A 302 -14.74 -29.02 -15.14
CA ILE A 302 -15.85 -29.65 -15.84
C ILE A 302 -15.28 -30.72 -16.76
N GLY A 303 -15.50 -32.00 -16.44
CA GLY A 303 -15.12 -33.10 -17.32
C GLY A 303 -15.93 -33.08 -18.62
N GLU A 304 -15.43 -33.77 -19.66
CA GLU A 304 -16.13 -33.92 -20.95
C GLU A 304 -17.54 -34.53 -20.82
N ASP A 305 -17.78 -35.29 -19.75
CA ASP A 305 -19.08 -35.89 -19.41
C ASP A 305 -19.98 -34.96 -18.56
N GLY A 306 -19.54 -33.73 -18.29
CA GLY A 306 -20.21 -32.73 -17.46
C GLY A 306 -20.05 -32.95 -15.95
N THR A 307 -19.20 -33.89 -15.51
CA THR A 307 -18.91 -34.07 -14.08
C THR A 307 -18.08 -32.93 -13.53
N LEU A 308 -18.39 -32.49 -12.30
CA LEU A 308 -17.62 -31.48 -11.59
C LEU A 308 -16.63 -32.16 -10.64
N VAL A 309 -15.35 -31.95 -10.88
CA VAL A 309 -14.27 -32.46 -10.03
C VAL A 309 -13.58 -31.29 -9.35
N ALA A 310 -13.47 -31.32 -8.03
CA ALA A 310 -12.74 -30.30 -7.28
C ALA A 310 -11.29 -30.27 -7.77
N HIS A 311 -10.81 -29.08 -8.11
CA HIS A 311 -9.48 -28.87 -8.68
C HIS A 311 -8.80 -27.71 -7.96
N SER A 312 -7.49 -27.84 -7.73
CA SER A 312 -6.62 -26.73 -7.41
C SER A 312 -5.35 -26.82 -8.23
N SER A 313 -4.81 -25.66 -8.58
CA SER A 313 -3.58 -25.54 -9.36
C SER A 313 -2.87 -24.24 -9.01
N ASN A 314 -1.59 -24.19 -9.34
CA ASN A 314 -0.74 -23.03 -9.10
C ASN A 314 -0.66 -22.17 -10.36
N ILE A 315 -0.74 -20.86 -10.16
CA ILE A 315 -0.48 -19.83 -11.16
C ILE A 315 0.93 -19.32 -10.87
N PRO A 316 1.94 -19.74 -11.65
CA PRO A 316 3.30 -19.25 -11.43
C PRO A 316 3.43 -17.79 -11.91
N GLN A 317 4.54 -17.17 -11.54
CA GLN A 317 5.00 -15.90 -12.11
C GLN A 317 4.04 -14.73 -11.88
N ILE A 318 3.52 -14.59 -10.65
CA ILE A 318 2.73 -13.42 -10.25
C ILE A 318 3.66 -12.36 -9.69
N LEU A 319 3.80 -11.24 -10.41
CA LEU A 319 4.53 -10.08 -9.92
C LEU A 319 3.61 -9.23 -9.05
N VAL A 320 3.96 -9.11 -7.78
CA VAL A 320 3.29 -8.24 -6.81
C VAL A 320 4.14 -7.00 -6.57
N ARG A 321 3.52 -5.84 -6.74
CA ARG A 321 4.06 -4.52 -6.37
C ARG A 321 3.28 -3.98 -5.18
N ASP A 322 3.99 -3.66 -4.11
CA ASP A 322 3.45 -3.06 -2.90
C ASP A 322 4.36 -1.94 -2.39
N VAL A 323 3.82 -1.05 -1.57
CA VAL A 323 4.61 -0.08 -0.81
C VAL A 323 4.61 -0.59 0.63
N LEU A 324 5.76 -1.00 1.13
CA LEU A 324 5.89 -1.55 2.48
C LEU A 324 6.50 -0.52 3.43
N SER A 325 5.99 -0.46 4.66
CA SER A 325 6.68 0.09 5.82
C SER A 325 7.39 -1.01 6.59
N PHE A 326 8.61 -0.72 7.03
CA PHE A 326 9.52 -1.63 7.71
C PHE A 326 9.82 -1.09 9.10
N THR A 327 9.61 -1.93 10.11
CA THR A 327 9.96 -1.63 11.50
C THR A 327 11.40 -2.06 11.76
N LEU A 328 12.27 -1.11 12.12
CA LEU A 328 13.66 -1.39 12.48
C LEU A 328 13.83 -1.45 13.99
N ASP A 329 14.46 -2.52 14.50
CA ASP A 329 14.93 -2.65 15.88
C ASP A 329 16.44 -2.92 15.86
N GLY A 330 17.23 -2.05 16.49
CA GLY A 330 18.69 -2.16 16.51
C GLY A 330 19.35 -2.17 15.12
N GLY A 331 18.67 -1.63 14.08
CA GLY A 331 19.14 -1.64 12.69
C GLY A 331 18.77 -2.91 11.90
N ALA A 332 18.13 -3.90 12.53
CA ALA A 332 17.55 -5.05 11.86
C ALA A 332 16.06 -4.80 11.59
N VAL A 333 15.58 -5.24 10.43
CA VAL A 333 14.14 -5.23 10.15
C VAL A 333 13.50 -6.41 10.87
N THR A 334 12.46 -6.13 11.65
CA THR A 334 11.70 -7.15 12.39
C THR A 334 10.35 -7.43 11.76
N ARG A 335 9.82 -6.46 11.00
CA ARG A 335 8.50 -6.57 10.37
C ARG A 335 8.39 -5.66 9.15
N ALA A 336 7.62 -6.08 8.16
CA ALA A 336 7.21 -5.30 7.00
C ALA A 336 5.70 -5.40 6.79
N ARG A 337 5.03 -4.27 6.51
CA ARG A 337 3.58 -4.20 6.29
C ARG A 337 3.23 -3.30 5.13
N SER A 338 2.19 -3.63 4.39
CA SER A 338 1.66 -2.75 3.35
C SER A 338 1.25 -1.40 3.94
N GLU A 339 1.78 -0.36 3.33
CA GLU A 339 1.60 1.03 3.72
C GLU A 339 0.21 1.54 3.31
N THR A 340 -0.28 1.06 2.18
CA THR A 340 -1.54 1.47 1.55
C THR A 340 -2.68 0.49 1.86
N GLY A 341 -2.38 -0.67 2.43
CA GLY A 341 -3.32 -1.79 2.55
C GLY A 341 -3.72 -2.41 1.20
N LEU A 342 -3.11 -1.97 0.10
CA LEU A 342 -3.45 -2.37 -1.26
C LEU A 342 -2.18 -2.69 -2.05
N ALA A 343 -2.15 -3.89 -2.63
CA ALA A 343 -1.09 -4.33 -3.53
C ALA A 343 -1.62 -4.50 -4.96
N ILE A 344 -0.72 -4.42 -5.94
CA ILE A 344 -1.04 -4.64 -7.35
C ILE A 344 -0.35 -5.92 -7.77
N ALA A 345 -1.10 -6.87 -8.33
CA ALA A 345 -0.55 -8.09 -8.89
C ALA A 345 -0.84 -8.18 -10.39
N HIS A 346 0.10 -8.72 -11.14
CA HIS A 346 -0.08 -9.06 -12.54
C HIS A 346 0.75 -10.30 -12.89
N ARG A 347 0.37 -10.98 -13.97
CA ARG A 347 1.08 -12.15 -14.47
C ARG A 347 2.29 -11.70 -15.28
N ALA A 348 3.48 -12.11 -14.88
CA ALA A 348 4.74 -11.77 -15.52
C ALA A 348 5.15 -12.79 -16.61
N GLY A 349 4.49 -13.95 -16.69
CA GLY A 349 4.85 -15.06 -17.57
C GLY A 349 4.46 -14.99 -19.06
N ASN A 350 3.70 -13.97 -19.49
CA ASN A 350 3.04 -13.96 -20.80
C ASN A 350 3.41 -12.76 -21.68
N HIS A 351 4.42 -11.97 -21.29
CA HIS A 351 4.86 -10.83 -22.07
C HIS A 351 5.59 -11.29 -23.32
N ALA A 352 5.02 -10.93 -24.47
CA ALA A 352 5.72 -10.91 -25.73
C ALA A 352 5.81 -9.45 -26.17
N TYR A 353 6.93 -9.08 -26.79
CA TYR A 353 7.21 -7.74 -27.24
C TYR A 353 6.99 -7.64 -28.75
N SER A 354 6.64 -6.44 -29.21
CA SER A 354 6.42 -6.18 -30.64
C SER A 354 7.72 -6.04 -31.41
N ASP A 355 8.79 -5.63 -30.72
CA ASP A 355 10.13 -5.43 -31.28
C ASP A 355 11.20 -5.96 -30.30
N PRO A 356 12.35 -6.49 -30.78
CA PRO A 356 13.43 -6.94 -29.91
C PRO A 356 14.02 -5.82 -29.07
N SER A 357 14.01 -4.57 -29.56
CA SER A 357 14.55 -3.43 -28.81
C SER A 357 13.66 -3.09 -27.62
N ASP A 358 12.33 -3.18 -27.78
CA ASP A 358 11.38 -3.01 -26.67
C ASP A 358 11.65 -4.04 -25.56
N ALA A 359 11.90 -5.30 -25.94
CA ALA A 359 12.25 -6.35 -25.00
C ALA A 359 13.56 -6.05 -24.23
N LEU A 360 14.55 -5.46 -24.91
CA LEU A 360 15.82 -5.07 -24.31
C LEU A 360 15.64 -3.89 -23.35
N PHE A 361 14.86 -2.88 -23.71
CA PHE A 361 14.59 -1.72 -22.86
C PHE A 361 13.88 -2.13 -21.57
N GLU A 362 12.85 -2.97 -21.67
CA GLU A 362 12.12 -3.48 -20.51
C GLU A 362 13.04 -4.31 -19.59
N LEU A 363 13.91 -5.15 -20.16
CA LEU A 363 14.92 -5.89 -19.40
C LEU A 363 15.88 -4.97 -18.63
N ILE A 364 16.33 -3.89 -19.25
CA ILE A 364 17.24 -2.91 -18.62
C ILE A 364 16.50 -2.14 -17.51
N ASP A 365 15.23 -1.79 -17.72
CA ASP A 365 14.43 -1.08 -16.73
C ASP A 365 14.22 -1.91 -15.45
N THR A 366 14.14 -3.26 -15.54
CA THR A 366 14.05 -4.09 -14.32
C THR A 366 15.32 -4.01 -13.47
N LEU A 367 16.51 -3.82 -14.07
CA LEU A 367 17.77 -3.70 -13.33
C LEU A 367 17.84 -2.43 -12.48
N ARG A 368 17.12 -1.37 -12.88
CA ARG A 368 17.01 -0.11 -12.13
C ARG A 368 16.21 -0.27 -10.83
N LEU A 369 15.46 -1.35 -10.70
CA LEU A 369 14.71 -1.68 -9.49
C LEU A 369 15.60 -2.38 -8.44
N ILE A 370 16.85 -2.72 -8.78
CA ILE A 370 17.79 -3.32 -7.84
C ILE A 370 18.27 -2.23 -6.87
N PRO A 371 18.10 -2.44 -5.55
CA PRO A 371 18.44 -1.45 -4.55
C PRO A 371 19.93 -1.07 -4.58
N GLY A 372 20.20 0.23 -4.52
CA GLY A 372 21.56 0.76 -4.49
C GLY A 372 22.25 0.81 -5.86
N ALA A 373 21.53 0.62 -6.96
CA ALA A 373 22.02 0.95 -8.30
C ALA A 373 22.37 2.45 -8.39
N GLU A 374 23.61 2.75 -8.78
CA GLU A 374 24.12 4.10 -9.00
C GLU A 374 24.44 4.28 -10.49
N GLY A 375 23.96 5.37 -11.09
CA GLY A 375 24.18 5.74 -12.49
C GLY A 375 23.24 6.88 -12.91
N ASP A 376 23.67 7.73 -13.85
CA ASP A 376 22.78 8.71 -14.45
C ASP A 376 21.81 7.99 -15.42
N GLU A 377 20.57 8.48 -15.60
CA GLU A 377 19.57 7.84 -16.47
C GLU A 377 20.10 7.56 -17.89
N GLU A 378 21.06 8.37 -18.35
CA GLU A 378 21.73 8.28 -19.65
C GLU A 378 22.77 7.14 -19.74
N ASP A 379 23.28 6.61 -18.62
CA ASP A 379 24.36 5.60 -18.60
C ASP A 379 23.87 4.19 -18.96
N LEU A 380 22.55 3.97 -19.03
CA LEU A 380 21.91 2.68 -19.37
C LEU A 380 21.12 2.70 -20.68
N GLU A 381 21.25 3.74 -21.51
CA GLU A 381 20.71 3.75 -22.87
C GLU A 381 21.53 2.81 -23.78
N LEU A 382 21.39 1.50 -23.59
CA LEU A 382 22.12 0.50 -24.35
C LEU A 382 21.35 0.11 -25.60
N MET A 383 22.07 0.09 -26.73
CA MET A 383 21.60 -0.51 -27.97
C MET A 383 22.28 -1.88 -28.18
N VAL A 384 21.74 -2.68 -29.09
CA VAL A 384 22.38 -3.92 -29.51
C VAL A 384 23.79 -3.62 -30.07
N GLY A 385 24.81 -4.31 -29.55
CA GLY A 385 26.22 -4.07 -29.87
C GLY A 385 26.97 -3.18 -28.87
N ASP A 386 26.27 -2.63 -27.87
CA ASP A 386 26.86 -1.78 -26.84
C ASP A 386 27.27 -2.57 -25.57
N ARG A 387 28.05 -1.90 -24.73
CA ARG A 387 28.42 -2.36 -23.38
C ARG A 387 28.06 -1.30 -22.37
N GLY A 388 27.49 -1.73 -21.25
CA GLY A 388 27.17 -0.87 -20.12
C GLY A 388 27.64 -1.46 -18.80
N SER A 389 27.59 -0.65 -17.74
CA SER A 389 27.78 -1.16 -16.39
C SER A 389 26.94 -0.41 -15.37
N ILE A 390 26.55 -1.12 -14.32
CA ILE A 390 25.89 -0.56 -13.13
C ILE A 390 26.82 -0.80 -11.96
N THR A 391 27.14 0.27 -11.23
CA THR A 391 27.84 0.14 -9.93
C THR A 391 26.81 0.17 -8.83
N TYR A 392 26.96 -0.71 -7.84
CA TYR A 392 26.12 -0.74 -6.66
C TYR A 392 26.87 -0.14 -5.47
N SER A 393 26.14 0.59 -4.63
CA SER A 393 26.63 1.19 -3.37
C SER A 393 27.40 0.22 -2.46
N ASN A 394 27.04 -1.07 -2.46
CA ASN A 394 27.74 -2.10 -1.68
C ASN A 394 29.03 -2.63 -2.36
N GLY A 395 29.49 -1.99 -3.44
CA GLY A 395 30.74 -2.25 -4.16
C GLY A 395 30.71 -3.41 -5.14
N PHE A 396 29.52 -3.91 -5.53
CA PHE A 396 29.38 -4.79 -6.68
C PHE A 396 29.32 -3.97 -7.98
N GLU A 397 29.79 -4.57 -9.08
CA GLU A 397 29.70 -4.01 -10.43
C GLU A 397 29.04 -5.04 -11.34
N LEU A 398 27.98 -4.64 -12.04
CA LEU A 398 27.31 -5.44 -13.05
C LEU A 398 27.69 -4.89 -14.43
N ALA A 399 28.50 -5.63 -15.18
CA ALA A 399 28.76 -5.33 -16.58
C ALA A 399 27.72 -6.04 -17.47
N LEU A 400 27.26 -5.35 -18.51
CA LEU A 400 26.30 -5.83 -19.49
C LEU A 400 26.92 -5.73 -20.88
N GLU A 401 26.90 -6.82 -21.63
CA GLU A 401 27.32 -6.89 -23.03
C GLU A 401 26.17 -7.46 -23.87
N VAL A 402 25.71 -6.71 -24.87
CA VAL A 402 24.60 -7.11 -25.75
C VAL A 402 25.13 -7.36 -27.15
N GLU A 403 25.02 -8.59 -27.63
CA GLU A 403 25.46 -8.99 -28.96
C GLU A 403 24.26 -9.19 -29.90
N ASP A 404 24.37 -8.71 -31.14
CA ASP A 404 23.43 -9.03 -32.22
C ASP A 404 23.61 -10.49 -32.64
N GLY A 405 22.54 -11.27 -32.59
CA GLY A 405 22.56 -12.68 -33.00
C GLY A 405 22.45 -12.88 -34.52
N GLY A 406 22.05 -11.84 -35.27
CA GLY A 406 21.87 -11.89 -36.73
C GLY A 406 20.80 -12.90 -37.19
N GLY A 407 19.92 -13.34 -36.29
CA GLY A 407 18.94 -14.43 -36.49
C GLY A 407 18.08 -14.66 -35.25
N ASP A 408 17.91 -15.93 -34.86
CA ASP A 408 17.26 -16.33 -33.60
C ASP A 408 18.32 -17.02 -32.71
N PRO A 409 18.66 -16.49 -31.52
CA PRO A 409 18.09 -15.29 -30.90
C PRO A 409 18.43 -14.00 -31.67
N HIS A 410 17.55 -13.00 -31.58
CA HIS A 410 17.75 -11.68 -32.19
C HIS A 410 18.87 -10.92 -31.50
N TRP A 411 18.95 -11.03 -30.18
CA TRP A 411 20.09 -10.56 -29.40
C TRP A 411 20.33 -11.46 -28.19
N THR A 412 21.57 -11.44 -27.72
CA THR A 412 21.99 -12.10 -26.47
C THR A 412 22.62 -11.07 -25.55
N ALA A 413 22.11 -10.96 -24.33
CA ALA A 413 22.63 -10.11 -23.27
C ALA A 413 23.38 -10.96 -22.24
N THR A 414 24.68 -10.70 -22.08
CA THR A 414 25.51 -11.31 -21.05
C THR A 414 25.69 -10.35 -19.89
N PHE A 415 25.24 -10.77 -18.72
CA PHE A 415 25.38 -10.06 -17.45
C PHE A 415 26.55 -10.65 -16.68
N THR A 416 27.51 -9.81 -16.26
CA THR A 416 28.64 -10.21 -15.42
C THR A 416 28.63 -9.41 -14.13
N LEU A 417 28.23 -10.05 -13.02
CA LEU A 417 28.27 -9.45 -11.70
C LEU A 417 29.62 -9.75 -11.06
N SER A 418 30.30 -8.75 -10.53
CA SER A 418 31.63 -8.90 -9.94
C SER A 418 31.82 -8.08 -8.68
N LYS A 419 32.69 -8.58 -7.79
CA LYS A 419 33.17 -7.86 -6.60
C LYS A 419 34.53 -8.42 -6.18
N LYS A 420 35.57 -7.57 -6.25
CA LYS A 420 36.96 -7.96 -5.97
C LYS A 420 37.41 -9.11 -6.89
N GLU A 421 37.71 -10.29 -6.33
CA GLU A 421 38.17 -11.47 -7.07
C GLU A 421 37.02 -12.42 -7.46
N TRP A 422 35.79 -12.13 -7.04
CA TRP A 422 34.61 -12.96 -7.33
C TRP A 422 33.85 -12.39 -8.53
N SER A 423 33.37 -13.27 -9.42
CA SER A 423 32.42 -12.95 -10.47
C SER A 423 31.48 -14.11 -10.77
N ALA A 424 30.30 -13.79 -11.30
CA ALA A 424 29.35 -14.74 -11.86
C ALA A 424 28.74 -14.15 -13.14
N THR A 425 28.22 -15.01 -14.00
CA THR A 425 27.59 -14.61 -15.26
C THR A 425 26.19 -15.18 -15.41
N LEU A 426 25.34 -14.46 -16.12
CA LEU A 426 23.99 -14.84 -16.51
C LEU A 426 23.77 -14.43 -17.98
N GLU A 427 23.10 -15.27 -18.76
CA GLU A 427 22.75 -14.97 -20.15
C GLU A 427 21.24 -14.88 -20.31
N VAL A 428 20.78 -13.81 -20.98
CA VAL A 428 19.38 -13.64 -21.42
C VAL A 428 19.36 -13.48 -22.93
N ARG A 429 18.39 -14.11 -23.58
CA ARG A 429 18.22 -14.09 -25.03
C ARG A 429 16.84 -13.57 -25.38
N CYS A 430 16.73 -12.89 -26.50
CA CYS A 430 15.47 -12.54 -27.12
C CYS A 430 15.22 -13.42 -28.33
N GLU A 431 14.18 -14.23 -28.27
CA GLU A 431 13.84 -15.25 -29.24
C GLU A 431 12.49 -14.96 -29.89
N TRP A 432 12.29 -15.45 -31.11
CA TRP A 432 10.98 -15.38 -31.77
C TRP A 432 10.08 -16.53 -31.30
N ASP A 433 8.93 -16.22 -30.68
CA ASP A 433 7.91 -17.19 -30.29
C ASP A 433 7.12 -17.70 -31.49
N SER A 434 7.70 -18.69 -32.16
CA SER A 434 7.08 -19.37 -33.31
C SER A 434 5.81 -20.14 -32.99
N LEU A 435 5.53 -20.41 -31.70
CA LEU A 435 4.28 -21.06 -31.27
C LEU A 435 3.13 -20.06 -31.23
N ARG A 436 3.39 -18.82 -30.79
CA ARG A 436 2.39 -17.75 -30.72
C ARG A 436 2.17 -17.06 -32.05
N VAL A 437 3.25 -16.77 -32.78
CA VAL A 437 3.21 -16.04 -34.06
C VAL A 437 4.04 -16.80 -35.10
N PRO A 438 3.40 -17.44 -36.10
CA PRO A 438 4.13 -18.02 -37.21
C PRO A 438 4.94 -16.94 -37.93
N TYR A 439 6.15 -17.27 -38.36
CA TYR A 439 7.07 -16.34 -39.05
C TYR A 439 6.50 -15.74 -40.35
N GLU A 440 5.43 -16.33 -40.87
CA GLU A 440 4.76 -15.94 -42.11
C GLU A 440 3.84 -14.71 -41.95
N ASP A 441 3.43 -14.36 -40.71
CA ASP A 441 2.54 -13.23 -40.39
C ASP A 441 3.08 -12.37 -39.21
N PRO A 442 4.26 -11.74 -39.32
CA PRO A 442 4.97 -11.12 -38.19
C PRO A 442 4.31 -9.87 -37.60
N ASP A 443 3.40 -9.22 -38.34
CA ASP A 443 2.84 -7.89 -37.96
C ASP A 443 1.53 -7.96 -37.14
N MET A 444 1.02 -9.16 -36.83
CA MET A 444 -0.32 -9.28 -36.23
C MET A 444 -0.32 -9.30 -34.70
N PHE A 445 0.77 -9.76 -34.05
CA PHE A 445 0.85 -9.88 -32.60
C PHE A 445 2.30 -9.71 -32.11
N PRO A 446 2.52 -9.29 -30.85
CA PRO A 446 3.84 -9.35 -30.23
C PRO A 446 4.40 -10.78 -30.27
N ALA A 447 5.63 -10.94 -30.75
CA ALA A 447 6.23 -12.24 -31.08
C ALA A 447 7.57 -12.50 -30.39
N TYR A 448 8.18 -11.49 -29.77
CA TYR A 448 9.49 -11.63 -29.15
C TYR A 448 9.36 -11.99 -27.67
N VAL A 449 10.04 -13.04 -27.23
CA VAL A 449 10.04 -13.52 -25.85
C VAL A 449 11.45 -13.56 -25.30
N LEU A 450 11.59 -13.38 -23.99
CA LEU A 450 12.87 -13.48 -23.31
C LEU A 450 13.07 -14.89 -22.74
N THR A 451 14.28 -15.43 -22.87
CA THR A 451 14.72 -16.69 -22.25
C THR A 451 16.01 -16.46 -21.48
N SER A 452 16.25 -17.22 -20.41
CA SER A 452 17.49 -17.12 -19.61
C SER A 452 18.14 -18.49 -19.41
N ASP A 453 19.46 -18.51 -19.26
CA ASP A 453 20.22 -19.73 -18.98
C ASP A 453 20.22 -20.16 -17.50
N GLU A 454 19.82 -19.26 -16.59
CA GLU A 454 19.52 -19.64 -15.21
C GLU A 454 18.30 -20.55 -15.19
N ALA A 455 18.47 -21.70 -14.54
CA ALA A 455 17.59 -22.85 -14.64
C ALA A 455 16.09 -22.50 -14.50
N TYR A 456 15.34 -23.01 -15.48
CA TYR A 456 13.93 -23.39 -15.50
C TYR A 456 13.30 -23.80 -14.14
N ASP A 457 14.09 -24.20 -13.15
CA ASP A 457 13.65 -24.70 -11.84
C ASP A 457 13.01 -23.63 -10.93
N ARG A 458 13.18 -22.33 -11.18
CA ARG A 458 12.68 -21.26 -10.27
C ARG A 458 11.37 -20.59 -10.70
N ASN A 459 10.81 -20.91 -11.87
CA ASN A 459 9.63 -20.22 -12.41
C ASN A 459 9.77 -18.68 -12.39
N ILE A 460 10.95 -18.14 -12.70
CA ILE A 460 11.18 -16.69 -12.81
C ILE A 460 11.14 -16.32 -14.30
N PRO A 461 10.30 -15.37 -14.75
CA PRO A 461 10.32 -14.90 -16.13
C PRO A 461 11.67 -14.26 -16.46
N ALA A 462 12.15 -14.46 -17.68
CA ALA A 462 13.49 -14.00 -18.07
C ALA A 462 13.67 -12.48 -17.96
N GLU A 463 12.59 -11.68 -18.09
CA GLU A 463 12.60 -10.23 -17.87
C GLU A 463 13.02 -9.84 -16.43
N TRP A 464 12.70 -10.69 -15.45
CA TRP A 464 13.01 -10.50 -14.03
C TRP A 464 14.19 -11.33 -13.55
N ALA A 465 14.68 -12.27 -14.37
CA ALA A 465 15.75 -13.18 -13.99
C ALA A 465 17.05 -12.44 -13.62
N PRO A 466 17.54 -11.46 -14.39
CA PRO A 466 18.73 -10.70 -13.99
C PRO A 466 18.58 -9.98 -12.66
N ALA A 467 17.46 -9.31 -12.41
CA ALA A 467 17.24 -8.60 -11.15
C ALA A 467 17.20 -9.56 -9.96
N ALA A 468 16.46 -10.66 -10.07
CA ALA A 468 16.43 -11.71 -9.05
C ALA A 468 17.83 -12.32 -8.81
N TRP A 469 18.56 -12.62 -9.89
CA TRP A 469 19.90 -13.19 -9.87
C TRP A 469 20.90 -12.28 -9.17
N VAL A 470 20.91 -10.99 -9.52
CA VAL A 470 21.79 -9.99 -8.91
C VAL A 470 21.49 -9.85 -7.41
N ILE A 471 20.22 -9.70 -7.04
CA ILE A 471 19.82 -9.58 -5.63
C ILE A 471 20.25 -10.82 -4.84
N ASN A 472 20.04 -12.02 -5.37
CA ASN A 472 20.44 -13.27 -4.72
C ASN A 472 21.96 -13.40 -4.51
N HIS A 473 22.79 -12.80 -5.37
CA HIS A 473 24.25 -12.83 -5.21
C HIS A 473 24.77 -11.73 -4.28
N MET A 474 24.14 -10.56 -4.30
CA MET A 474 24.49 -9.44 -3.42
C MET A 474 24.03 -9.67 -1.97
N TRP A 475 22.85 -10.27 -1.80
CA TRP A 475 22.22 -10.59 -0.52
C TRP A 475 21.72 -12.05 -0.54
N PRO A 476 22.64 -13.02 -0.40
CA PRO A 476 22.26 -14.43 -0.45
C PRO A 476 21.30 -14.79 0.68
N LEU A 477 20.38 -15.71 0.37
CA LEU A 477 19.51 -16.35 1.34
C LEU A 477 20.35 -16.93 2.48
N GLU A 478 20.18 -16.39 3.68
CA GLU A 478 20.70 -17.04 4.88
C GLU A 478 19.87 -18.31 5.09
N LEU A 479 20.44 -19.46 4.75
CA LEU A 479 19.85 -20.77 5.04
C LEU A 479 19.76 -20.90 6.57
N MET A 480 18.60 -20.59 7.15
CA MET A 480 18.29 -20.85 8.56
C MET A 480 18.10 -22.33 8.83
#